data_AF-A0A8T5UAZ6-F1
#
_entry.id   AF-A0A8T5UAZ6-F1
#
_cell.length_a   1.000
_cell.length_b   1.000
_cell.length_c   1.000
_cell.angle_alpha   90.00
_cell.angle_beta   90.00
_cell.angle_gamma   90.00
#
_symmetry.space_group_name_H-M   'P 1'
#
loop_
_entity.id
_entity.type
_entity.pdbx_description
1 polymer ?
#
loop_
_entity_poly.entity_id
_entity_poly.type
_entity_poly.pdbx_seq_one_letter_code
_entity_poly.pdbx_strand_id
1 'polypeptide(L)' 'MKVVVIGSGLAGLTAASYMCREGHDVIIYEQFSEIGGVTATIHKDGYS' A
#
# COMPACT_ATOMS: atom_id res chain seq x y z
N MET A 1 -0.20 11.05 15.03
CA MET A 1 -1.66 10.81 15.02
C MET A 1 -1.92 9.37 14.57
N LYS A 2 -3.12 8.82 14.80
CA LYS A 2 -3.49 7.53 14.20
C LYS A 2 -4.13 7.78 12.83
N VAL A 3 -3.64 7.12 11.79
CA VAL A 3 -4.08 7.31 10.40
C VAL A 3 -4.47 5.96 9.82
N VAL A 4 -5.60 5.92 9.13
CA VAL A 4 -6.04 4.74 8.37
C VAL A 4 -6.02 5.08 6.89
N VAL A 5 -5.34 4.25 6.10
CA VAL A 5 -5.32 4.33 4.64
C VAL A 5 -6.10 3.14 4.08
N ILE A 6 -7.10 3.39 3.25
CA ILE A 6 -7.87 2.35 2.56
C ILE A 6 -7.36 2.25 1.13
N GLY A 7 -6.81 1.08 0.78
CA GLY A 7 -6.16 0.78 -0.48
C GLY A 7 -4.63 0.94 -0.42
N SER A 8 -3.93 -0.07 -0.95
CA SER A 8 -2.47 -0.17 -1.01
C SER A 8 -1.92 -0.01 -2.43
N GLY A 9 -2.62 0.73 -3.28
CA GLY A 9 -2.07 1.18 -4.57
C GLY A 9 -0.97 2.23 -4.40
N LEU A 10 -0.35 2.67 -5.50
CA LEU A 10 0.74 3.65 -5.46
C LEU A 10 0.43 4.90 -4.61
N ALA A 11 -0.77 5.47 -4.77
CA ALA A 11 -1.16 6.66 -4.02
C ALA A 11 -1.27 6.38 -2.52
N GLY A 12 -1.90 5.26 -2.13
CA GLY A 12 -2.09 4.89 -0.73
C GLY A 12 -0.77 4.58 -0.02
N LEU A 13 0.11 3.81 -0.68
CA LEU A 13 1.44 3.50 -0.15
C LEU A 13 2.32 4.75 -0.05
N THR A 14 2.23 5.66 -1.02
CA THR A 14 2.95 6.93 -0.97
C THR A 14 2.46 7.77 0.20
N ALA A 15 1.15 7.97 0.34
CA ALA A 15 0.58 8.73 1.44
C ALA A 15 0.96 8.13 2.81
N ALA A 16 0.82 6.80 2.96
CA ALA A 16 1.22 6.10 4.18
C ALA A 16 2.71 6.29 4.49
N SER A 17 3.58 6.21 3.49
CA SER A 17 5.03 6.42 3.64
C SER A 17 5.35 7.81 4.20
N TYR A 18 4.75 8.87 3.65
CA TYR A 18 4.94 10.24 4.16
C TYR A 18 4.43 10.38 5.59
N MET A 19 3.23 9.88 5.89
CA MET A 19 2.65 9.95 7.23
C MET A 19 3.49 9.20 8.27
N CYS A 20 3.99 8.00 7.93
CA CYS A 20 4.92 7.24 8.78
C CYS A 20 6.20 8.04 9.03
N ARG A 21 6.76 8.66 7.99
CA ARG A 21 7.98 9.48 8.10
C ARG A 21 7.80 10.69 9.01
N GLU A 22 6.59 11.22 9.11
CA GLU A 22 6.21 12.32 10.02
C GLU A 22 5.86 11.82 11.44
N GLY A 23 6.04 10.53 11.73
CA GLY A 23 5.85 9.96 13.07
C GLY A 23 4.40 9.64 13.40
N HIS A 24 3.55 9.44 12.39
CA HIS A 24 2.18 8.96 12.61
C HIS A 24 2.12 7.44 12.70
N ASP A 25 1.15 6.94 13.47
CA ASP A 25 0.80 5.53 13.59
C ASP A 25 -0.19 5.20 12.46
N VAL A 26 0.29 4.50 11.42
CA VAL A 26 -0.46 4.27 10.18
C VAL A 26 -0.84 2.80 10.03
N ILE A 27 -2.11 2.54 9.76
CA ILE A 27 -2.63 1.22 9.37
C ILE A 27 -3.18 1.31 7.94
N ILE A 28 -2.80 0.35 7.10
CA ILE A 28 -3.30 0.23 5.72
C ILE A 28 -4.22 -0.98 5.64
N TYR A 29 -5.41 -0.81 5.05
CA TYR A 29 -6.29 -1.92 4.69
C TYR A 29 -6.32 -2.09 3.18
N GLU A 30 -6.08 -3.32 2.71
CA GLU A 30 -6.17 -3.71 1.30
C GLU A 30 -7.18 -4.86 1.18
N GLN A 31 -7.98 -4.84 0.11
CA GLN A 31 -8.98 -5.88 -0.16
C GLN A 31 -8.35 -7.12 -0.79
N PHE A 32 -7.25 -6.96 -1.53
CA PHE A 32 -6.55 -8.03 -2.22
C PHE A 32 -5.46 -8.67 -1.35
N SER A 33 -5.01 -9.87 -1.76
CA SER A 33 -3.93 -10.59 -1.07
C SER A 33 -2.55 -9.95 -1.28
N GLU A 34 -2.41 -9.14 -2.32
CA GLU A 34 -1.17 -8.45 -2.66
C GLU A 34 -1.38 -6.93 -2.74
N ILE A 35 -0.32 -6.20 -2.40
CA ILE A 35 -0.30 -4.73 -2.44
C ILE A 35 0.15 -4.22 -3.82
N GLY A 36 0.00 -2.92 -4.06
CA GLY A 36 0.46 -2.25 -5.28
C GLY A 36 -0.67 -1.87 -6.24
N GLY A 37 -1.88 -2.34 -6.01
CA GLY A 37 -3.05 -2.03 -6.83
C GLY A 37 -2.79 -2.32 -8.31
N VAL A 38 -3.10 -1.37 -9.19
CA VAL A 38 -2.89 -1.51 -10.66
C VAL A 38 -1.42 -1.56 -11.09
N THR A 39 -0.49 -1.40 -10.15
CA THR A 39 0.96 -1.47 -10.41
C THR A 39 1.63 -2.66 -9.72
N ALA A 40 0.83 -3.55 -9.12
CA ALA A 40 1.34 -4.78 -8.54
C ALA A 40 2.03 -5.65 -9.61
N THR A 41 3.11 -6.30 -9.22
CA THR A 41 3.80 -7.31 -10.04
C THR A 41 2.89 -8.52 -10.23
N ILE A 42 2.77 -9.04 -11.45
CA ILE A 42 1.95 -10.21 -11.73
C ILE A 42 2.85 -11.41 -11.95
N HIS A 43 2.72 -12.41 -11.09
CA HIS A 43 3.42 -13.67 -11.24
C HIS A 43 2.61 -14.61 -12.12
N LYS A 44 3.12 -14.93 -13.32
CA LYS A 44 2.45 -15.84 -14.24
C LYS A 44 3.45 -16.63 -15.07
N ASP A 45 3.30 -17.96 -15.06
CA ASP A 45 4.05 -18.90 -15.91
C ASP A 45 5.60 -18.75 -15.81
N GLY A 46 6.10 -18.39 -14.62
CA GLY A 46 7.53 -18.17 -14.36
C GLY A 46 8.05 -16.77 -14.64
N TYR A 47 7.17 -15.82 -14.97
CA TYR A 47 7.50 -14.40 -15.19
C TYR A 47 6.90 -13.51 -14.10
N SER A 48 7.55 -12.38 -13.84
CA SER A 48 7.17 -11.30 -12.91
C SER A 48 7.14 -9.95 -13.62
#